data_AF-A0A1V4VYE1-F1
#
_entry.id   AF-A0A1V4VYE1-F1
#
_cell.length_a   1.000
_cell.length_b   1.000
_cell.length_c   1.000
_cell.angle_alpha   90.00
_cell.angle_beta   90.00
_cell.angle_gamma   90.00
#
_symmetry.space_group_name_H-M   'P 1'
#
loop_
_entity.id
_entity.type
_entity.pdbx_description
1 polymer ?
#
loop_
_entity_poly.entity_id
_entity_poly.type
_entity_poly.pdbx_seq_one_letter_code
_entity_poly.pdbx_strand_id
1 'polypeptide(L)'
;MLSLRVPVFNLIEDSINVTVANPKWVKAIKGNKDDTKDSKWIGDLFRLGLVPGSFIPQKSIRILREYTRYRYKLVSCKSSEKNRFQNAFTVCNVALDAVVSDMFGKSSSSITDYLVNSDSFDPQHCVSLLQKSLKKKADAVIESIDGYQMMPEQKYRVRMIRNHLKFIEKSIHELDDMLNVLALPYESAIQLLCTIPGVDRSSGWNGLVI
;
A
#
# COMPACT_ATOMS: atom_id res chain seq x y z
N MET A 1 11.96 -9.71 7.76
CA MET A 1 13.31 -9.93 8.37
C MET A 1 14.37 -9.79 7.27
N LEU A 2 14.76 -8.56 6.91
CA LEU A 2 15.78 -8.27 5.88
C LEU A 2 16.68 -7.07 6.25
N SER A 3 16.78 -6.72 7.54
CA SER A 3 17.25 -5.38 7.94
C SER A 3 18.76 -5.20 8.12
N LEU A 4 19.60 -6.24 8.02
CA LEU A 4 21.04 -6.11 8.32
C LEU A 4 22.00 -6.50 7.19
N ARG A 5 21.53 -7.10 6.09
CA ARG A 5 22.43 -7.63 5.02
C ARG A 5 22.62 -6.71 3.82
N VAL A 6 21.66 -5.82 3.56
CA VAL A 6 21.70 -4.89 2.42
C VAL A 6 22.74 -3.77 2.55
N PRO A 7 23.01 -3.20 3.75
CA PRO A 7 23.88 -2.01 3.85
C PRO A 7 25.34 -2.25 3.44
N VAL A 8 25.96 -3.35 3.91
CA VAL A 8 27.36 -3.65 3.59
C VAL A 8 27.52 -4.02 2.12
N PHE A 9 26.59 -4.84 1.59
CA PHE A 9 26.61 -5.24 0.18
C PHE A 9 26.65 -4.02 -0.76
N ASN A 10 25.81 -3.01 -0.50
CA ASN A 10 25.75 -1.79 -1.32
C ASN A 10 27.06 -0.99 -1.35
N LEU A 11 27.95 -1.13 -0.35
CA LEU A 11 29.22 -0.40 -0.30
C LEU A 11 30.33 -1.09 -1.09
N ILE A 12 30.26 -2.41 -1.21
CA ILE A 12 31.34 -3.23 -1.78
C ILE A 12 30.97 -3.88 -3.12
N GLU A 13 29.72 -3.74 -3.58
CA GLU A 13 29.24 -4.35 -4.84
C GLU A 13 30.04 -3.89 -6.07
N ASP A 14 30.59 -2.67 -6.04
CA ASP A 14 31.39 -2.11 -7.13
C ASP A 14 32.88 -2.52 -7.07
N SER A 15 33.35 -3.05 -5.94
CA SER A 15 34.77 -3.38 -5.72
C SER A 15 35.05 -4.88 -5.60
N ILE A 16 34.09 -5.67 -5.16
CA ILE A 16 34.25 -7.10 -4.90
C ILE A 16 33.00 -7.85 -5.39
N ASN A 17 33.22 -9.00 -6.02
CA ASN A 17 32.12 -9.91 -6.32
C ASN A 17 31.58 -10.54 -5.03
N VAL A 18 30.47 -10.01 -4.51
CA VAL A 18 29.84 -10.51 -3.28
C VAL A 18 28.81 -11.57 -3.61
N THR A 19 28.95 -12.72 -2.95
CA THR A 19 27.94 -13.77 -3.00
C THR A 19 27.31 -13.99 -1.64
N VAL A 20 25.98 -14.04 -1.58
CA VAL A 20 25.24 -14.32 -0.33
C VAL A 20 24.95 -15.81 -0.22
N ALA A 21 25.55 -16.47 0.76
CA ALA A 21 25.23 -17.87 1.07
C ALA A 21 23.81 -17.99 1.65
N ASN A 22 23.02 -18.95 1.13
CA ASN A 22 21.68 -19.20 1.65
C ASN A 22 21.77 -19.93 3.02
N PRO A 23 21.17 -19.39 4.10
CA PRO A 23 21.22 -20.01 5.43
C PRO A 23 20.68 -21.44 5.46
N LYS A 24 19.76 -21.82 4.57
CA LYS A 24 19.23 -23.19 4.46
C LYS A 24 20.35 -24.21 4.19
N TRP A 25 21.26 -23.87 3.28
CA TRP A 25 22.38 -24.75 2.91
C TRP A 25 23.50 -24.70 3.94
N VAL A 26 23.78 -23.52 4.49
CA VAL A 26 24.78 -23.34 5.56
C VAL A 26 24.38 -24.11 6.83
N LYS A 27 23.12 -24.07 7.23
CA LYS A 27 22.62 -24.73 8.45
C LYS A 27 22.63 -26.26 8.36
N ALA A 28 22.55 -26.82 7.17
CA ALA A 28 22.61 -28.27 6.95
C ALA A 28 24.00 -28.86 7.26
N ILE A 29 25.02 -28.00 7.34
CA ILE A 29 26.41 -28.38 7.55
C ILE A 29 26.80 -27.88 8.94
N LYS A 30 27.01 -28.80 9.90
CA LYS A 30 27.37 -28.45 11.28
C LYS A 30 28.65 -27.60 11.29
N GLY A 31 28.53 -26.34 11.69
CA GLY A 31 29.64 -25.39 11.91
C GLY A 31 30.15 -25.41 13.36
N ASN A 32 31.23 -24.68 13.61
CA ASN A 32 31.81 -24.48 14.94
C ASN A 32 31.12 -23.29 15.62
N LYS A 33 31.13 -23.18 16.95
CA LYS A 33 30.51 -22.03 17.67
C LYS A 33 31.31 -20.69 17.55
N ASP A 34 32.12 -20.52 16.52
CA ASP A 34 33.08 -19.41 16.38
C ASP A 34 32.92 -18.71 15.02
N ASP A 35 32.48 -17.45 15.01
CA ASP A 35 32.20 -16.65 13.81
C ASP A 35 33.39 -16.56 12.83
N THR A 36 34.62 -16.57 13.35
CA THR A 36 35.83 -16.53 12.51
C THR A 36 36.04 -17.85 11.79
N LYS A 37 35.80 -18.97 12.49
CA LYS A 37 35.90 -20.31 11.89
C LYS A 37 34.73 -20.59 10.95
N ASP A 38 33.54 -20.13 11.30
CA ASP A 38 32.33 -20.28 10.49
C ASP A 38 32.42 -19.50 9.18
N SER A 39 32.92 -18.26 9.19
CA SER A 39 33.11 -17.49 7.95
C SER A 39 34.12 -18.15 7.00
N LYS A 40 35.22 -18.69 7.53
CA LYS A 40 36.19 -19.45 6.73
C LYS A 40 35.58 -20.73 6.17
N TRP A 41 34.88 -21.49 7.00
CA TRP A 41 34.21 -22.73 6.61
C TRP A 41 33.17 -22.51 5.52
N ILE A 42 32.33 -21.47 5.64
CA ILE A 42 31.37 -21.07 4.61
C ILE A 42 32.10 -20.70 3.30
N GLY A 43 33.23 -20.00 3.39
CA GLY A 43 34.07 -19.68 2.23
C GLY A 43 34.60 -20.92 1.52
N ASP A 44 35.06 -21.92 2.28
CA ASP A 44 35.55 -23.18 1.70
C ASP A 44 34.41 -23.97 1.06
N LEU A 45 33.25 -24.06 1.70
CA LEU A 45 32.05 -24.68 1.13
C LEU A 45 31.59 -24.01 -0.17
N PHE A 46 31.65 -22.68 -0.22
CA PHE A 46 31.33 -21.91 -1.42
C PHE A 46 32.31 -22.20 -2.56
N ARG A 47 33.63 -22.23 -2.27
CA ARG A 47 34.67 -22.58 -3.26
C ARG A 47 34.51 -24.00 -3.82
N LEU A 48 34.05 -24.94 -2.98
CA LEU A 48 33.77 -26.32 -3.38
C LEU A 48 32.43 -26.48 -4.11
N GLY A 49 31.64 -25.41 -4.28
CA GLY A 49 30.33 -25.44 -4.92
C GLY A 49 29.23 -26.10 -4.08
N LEU A 50 29.48 -26.38 -2.80
CA LEU A 50 28.53 -27.05 -1.89
C LEU A 50 27.44 -26.13 -1.36
N VAL A 51 27.67 -24.81 -1.42
CA VAL A 51 26.69 -23.79 -1.04
C VAL A 51 26.44 -22.88 -2.23
N PRO A 52 25.29 -23.01 -2.92
CA PRO A 52 24.98 -22.12 -4.02
C PRO A 52 24.75 -20.69 -3.51
N GLY A 53 25.23 -19.74 -4.29
CA GLY A 53 24.97 -18.32 -4.08
C GLY A 53 23.48 -18.00 -4.20
N SER A 54 22.98 -17.14 -3.31
CA SER A 54 21.65 -16.56 -3.44
C SER A 54 21.69 -15.45 -4.47
N PHE A 55 20.67 -15.38 -5.32
CA PHE A 55 20.52 -14.30 -6.28
C PHE A 55 20.33 -12.95 -5.55
N ILE A 56 21.08 -11.95 -5.99
CA ILE A 56 20.92 -10.56 -5.57
C ILE A 56 20.62 -9.76 -6.84
N PRO A 57 19.44 -9.13 -6.94
CA PRO A 57 19.12 -8.31 -8.10
C PRO A 57 20.11 -7.15 -8.25
N GLN A 58 20.29 -6.69 -9.48
CA GLN A 58 21.06 -5.48 -9.77
C GLN A 58 20.47 -4.27 -9.05
N LYS A 59 21.32 -3.26 -8.82
CA LYS A 59 20.99 -2.06 -8.03
C LYS A 59 19.70 -1.37 -8.47
N SER A 60 19.50 -1.22 -9.79
CA SER A 60 18.30 -0.64 -10.39
C SER A 60 17.02 -1.40 -9.99
N ILE A 61 17.02 -2.73 -10.04
CA ILE A 61 15.89 -3.57 -9.63
C ILE A 61 15.68 -3.52 -8.12
N ARG A 62 16.75 -3.44 -7.31
CA ARG A 62 16.62 -3.29 -5.85
C ARG A 62 15.94 -1.97 -5.48
N ILE A 63 16.33 -0.86 -6.13
CA ILE A 63 15.69 0.44 -5.96
C ILE A 63 14.23 0.38 -6.41
N LEU A 64 13.94 -0.15 -7.60
CA LEU A 64 12.57 -0.31 -8.09
C LEU A 64 11.70 -1.08 -7.07
N ARG A 65 12.25 -2.14 -6.47
CA ARG A 65 11.59 -2.96 -5.45
C ARG A 65 11.30 -2.20 -4.15
N GLU A 66 12.13 -1.24 -3.77
CA GLU A 66 11.87 -0.39 -2.60
C GLU A 66 10.62 0.47 -2.82
N TYR A 67 10.51 1.08 -4.01
CA TYR A 67 9.36 1.90 -4.39
C TYR A 67 8.07 1.07 -4.52
N THR A 68 8.10 -0.09 -5.17
CA THR A 68 6.90 -0.94 -5.31
C THR A 68 6.41 -1.46 -3.96
N ARG A 69 7.31 -1.83 -3.05
CA ARG A 69 6.97 -2.23 -1.67
C ARG A 69 6.39 -1.08 -0.87
N TYR A 70 6.94 0.12 -0.99
CA TYR A 70 6.41 1.27 -0.28
C TYR A 70 5.02 1.66 -0.80
N ARG A 71 4.82 1.63 -2.12
CA ARG A 71 3.51 1.81 -2.75
C ARG A 71 2.49 0.81 -2.21
N TYR A 72 2.84 -0.49 -2.17
CA TYR A 72 1.97 -1.53 -1.62
C TYR A 72 1.56 -1.20 -0.16
N LYS A 73 2.51 -0.72 0.64
CA LYS A 73 2.22 -0.31 2.02
C LYS A 73 1.25 0.86 2.07
N LEU A 74 1.41 1.88 1.23
CA LEU A 74 0.49 3.02 1.17
C LEU A 74 -0.90 2.63 0.68
N VAL A 75 -1.04 1.72 -0.28
CA VAL A 75 -2.34 1.19 -0.73
C VAL A 75 -3.07 0.47 0.42
N SER A 76 -2.33 -0.30 1.24
CA SER A 76 -2.87 -0.92 2.45
C SER A 76 -3.29 0.13 3.50
N CYS A 77 -2.48 1.17 3.71
CA CYS A 77 -2.81 2.29 4.59
C CYS A 77 -4.06 3.05 4.11
N LYS A 78 -4.19 3.32 2.80
CA LYS A 78 -5.36 3.94 2.18
C LYS A 78 -6.64 3.16 2.52
N SER A 79 -6.61 1.84 2.36
CA SER A 79 -7.75 0.97 2.69
C SER A 79 -8.10 1.04 4.18
N SER A 80 -7.08 1.08 5.04
CA SER A 80 -7.28 1.23 6.49
C SER A 80 -7.90 2.58 6.86
N GLU A 81 -7.47 3.68 6.24
CA GLU A 81 -8.07 5.01 6.45
C GLU A 81 -9.51 5.09 5.94
N LYS A 82 -9.82 4.44 4.82
CA LYS A 82 -11.22 4.33 4.35
C LYS A 82 -12.10 3.63 5.39
N ASN A 83 -11.65 2.52 5.95
CA ASN A 83 -12.41 1.81 6.99
C ASN A 83 -12.57 2.67 8.26
N ARG A 84 -11.52 3.41 8.67
CA ARG A 84 -11.61 4.35 9.80
C ARG A 84 -12.62 5.45 9.54
N PHE A 85 -12.66 5.96 8.32
CA PHE A 85 -13.62 6.99 7.91
C PHE A 85 -15.05 6.48 8.00
N GLN A 86 -15.35 5.30 7.43
CA GLN A 86 -16.68 4.68 7.50
C GLN A 86 -17.10 4.43 8.95
N ASN A 87 -16.24 3.81 9.76
CA ASN A 87 -16.52 3.53 11.16
C ASN A 87 -16.79 4.80 11.99
N ALA A 88 -16.18 5.94 11.63
CA ALA A 88 -16.45 7.19 12.32
C ALA A 88 -17.91 7.65 12.14
N PHE A 89 -18.54 7.34 11.00
CA PHE A 89 -19.96 7.60 10.77
C PHE A 89 -20.85 6.56 11.47
N THR A 90 -20.47 5.29 11.43
CA THR A 90 -21.20 4.21 12.12
C THR A 90 -21.33 4.50 13.62
N VAL A 91 -20.26 4.93 14.28
CA VAL A 91 -20.26 5.30 15.72
C VAL A 91 -21.13 6.53 16.02
N CYS A 92 -21.43 7.34 15.00
CA CYS A 92 -22.27 8.53 15.11
C CYS A 92 -23.72 8.29 14.62
N ASN A 93 -24.15 7.03 14.60
CA ASN A 93 -25.46 6.57 14.11
C ASN A 93 -25.75 6.96 12.65
N VAL A 94 -24.74 6.87 11.78
CA VAL A 94 -24.92 7.07 10.34
C VAL A 94 -24.56 5.79 9.61
N ALA A 95 -25.56 5.12 9.05
CA ALA A 95 -25.45 3.84 8.35
C ALA A 95 -25.48 4.02 6.81
N LEU A 96 -24.87 5.11 6.32
CA LEU A 96 -24.91 5.48 4.90
C LEU A 96 -24.27 4.41 4.00
N ASP A 97 -23.26 3.68 4.51
CA ASP A 97 -22.58 2.56 3.83
C ASP A 97 -23.52 1.39 3.48
N ALA A 98 -24.63 1.21 4.20
CA ALA A 98 -25.63 0.20 3.88
C ALA A 98 -26.48 0.56 2.65
N VAL A 99 -26.58 1.85 2.32
CA VAL A 99 -27.48 2.36 1.26
C VAL A 99 -26.73 2.68 -0.03
N VAL A 100 -25.51 3.22 0.10
CA VAL A 100 -24.70 3.71 -1.03
C VAL A 100 -23.73 2.64 -1.51
N SER A 101 -23.50 2.60 -2.83
CA SER A 101 -22.51 1.67 -3.41
C SER A 101 -21.06 2.07 -3.10
N ASP A 102 -20.82 3.35 -2.85
CA ASP A 102 -19.50 3.90 -2.53
C ASP A 102 -19.63 5.11 -1.60
N MET A 103 -19.06 5.01 -0.40
CA MET A 103 -19.02 6.12 0.57
C MET A 103 -18.10 7.26 0.15
N PHE A 104 -17.18 7.04 -0.79
CA PHE A 104 -16.25 8.04 -1.31
C PHE A 104 -16.68 8.60 -2.68
N GLY A 105 -17.87 8.20 -3.16
CA GLY A 105 -18.48 8.77 -4.37
C GLY A 105 -18.95 10.21 -4.17
N LYS A 106 -19.32 10.90 -5.26
CA LYS A 106 -19.67 12.33 -5.23
C LYS A 106 -20.77 12.67 -4.22
N SER A 107 -21.95 12.04 -4.34
CA SER A 107 -23.07 12.32 -3.42
C SER A 107 -22.76 11.94 -1.97
N SER A 108 -22.19 10.76 -1.73
CA SER A 108 -21.81 10.31 -0.38
C SER A 108 -20.77 11.24 0.26
N SER A 109 -19.80 11.72 -0.52
CA SER A 109 -18.81 12.69 -0.06
C SER A 109 -19.47 14.03 0.29
N SER A 110 -20.37 14.54 -0.56
CA SER A 110 -21.13 15.76 -0.27
C SER A 110 -21.97 15.64 1.00
N ILE A 111 -22.65 14.50 1.22
CA ILE A 111 -23.43 14.24 2.43
C ILE A 111 -22.51 14.17 3.66
N THR A 112 -21.43 13.39 3.60
CA THR A 112 -20.50 13.28 4.72
C THR A 112 -19.76 14.59 5.01
N ASP A 113 -19.50 15.42 3.99
CA ASP A 113 -19.00 16.80 4.17
C ASP A 113 -20.04 17.70 4.84
N TYR A 114 -21.31 17.61 4.41
CA TYR A 114 -22.42 18.33 5.03
C TYR A 114 -22.54 17.98 6.53
N LEU A 115 -22.61 16.70 6.87
CA LEU A 115 -22.70 16.25 8.27
C LEU A 115 -21.52 16.73 9.12
N VAL A 116 -20.30 16.67 8.60
CA VAL A 116 -19.10 17.06 9.34
C VAL A 116 -19.00 18.57 9.58
N ASN A 117 -19.58 19.39 8.69
CA ASN A 117 -19.45 20.85 8.72
C ASN A 117 -20.70 21.58 9.23
N SER A 118 -21.85 20.91 9.31
CA SER A 118 -23.11 21.50 9.75
C SER A 118 -23.47 21.08 11.18
N ASP A 119 -24.06 21.99 11.94
CA ASP A 119 -24.49 21.75 13.32
C ASP A 119 -25.89 21.14 13.42
N SER A 120 -26.69 21.28 12.37
CA SER A 120 -28.01 20.69 12.24
C SER A 120 -28.14 19.86 10.95
N PHE A 121 -29.09 18.94 10.95
CA PHE A 121 -29.44 18.11 9.80
C PHE A 121 -30.78 18.56 9.22
N ASP A 122 -30.79 18.87 7.93
CA ASP A 122 -31.96 19.18 7.11
C ASP A 122 -32.12 18.08 6.04
N PRO A 123 -33.19 17.27 6.12
CA PRO A 123 -33.48 16.25 5.12
C PRO A 123 -33.61 16.79 3.70
N GLN A 124 -34.19 17.99 3.51
CA GLN A 124 -34.37 18.56 2.17
C GLN A 124 -33.03 18.94 1.55
N HIS A 125 -32.14 19.57 2.33
CA HIS A 125 -30.78 19.83 1.89
C HIS A 125 -30.03 18.52 1.58
N CYS A 126 -30.16 17.48 2.42
CA CYS A 126 -29.55 16.18 2.16
C CYS A 126 -29.97 15.59 0.80
N VAL A 127 -31.28 15.61 0.49
CA VAL A 127 -31.82 15.15 -0.80
C VAL A 127 -31.29 15.95 -1.98
N SER A 128 -31.06 17.26 -1.80
CA SER A 128 -30.51 18.12 -2.85
C SER A 128 -29.09 17.72 -3.29
N LEU A 129 -28.33 17.06 -2.41
CA LEU A 129 -26.97 16.56 -2.67
C LEU A 129 -26.97 15.23 -3.46
N LEU A 130 -28.12 14.56 -3.57
CA LEU A 130 -28.25 13.27 -4.25
C LEU A 130 -28.19 13.43 -5.77
N GLN A 131 -27.42 12.57 -6.42
CA GLN A 131 -27.26 12.55 -7.88
C GLN A 131 -27.64 11.19 -8.46
N LYS A 132 -28.11 11.21 -9.71
CA LYS A 132 -28.35 10.01 -10.54
C LYS A 132 -29.20 8.95 -9.81
N SER A 133 -28.68 7.73 -9.68
CA SER A 133 -29.36 6.58 -9.08
C SER A 133 -29.65 6.76 -7.60
N LEU A 134 -28.88 7.57 -6.86
CA LEU A 134 -29.13 7.82 -5.44
C LEU A 134 -30.43 8.62 -5.20
N LYS A 135 -30.89 9.43 -6.16
CA LYS A 135 -32.17 10.14 -6.02
C LYS A 135 -33.36 9.19 -5.83
N LYS A 136 -33.27 7.98 -6.42
CA LYS A 136 -34.30 6.93 -6.27
C LYS A 136 -34.28 6.28 -4.88
N LYS A 137 -33.21 6.49 -4.10
CA LYS A 137 -33.00 5.97 -2.74
C LYS A 137 -33.08 7.10 -1.69
N ALA A 138 -33.68 8.24 -2.01
CA ALA A 138 -33.69 9.41 -1.14
C ALA A 138 -34.20 9.09 0.26
N ASP A 139 -35.34 8.42 0.37
CA ASP A 139 -35.94 8.06 1.66
C ASP A 139 -35.02 7.15 2.48
N ALA A 140 -34.44 6.12 1.86
CA ALA A 140 -33.49 5.23 2.52
C ALA A 140 -32.21 5.96 2.98
N VAL A 141 -31.75 6.97 2.23
CA VAL A 141 -30.61 7.79 2.64
C VAL A 141 -30.96 8.62 3.87
N ILE A 142 -32.12 9.27 3.90
CA ILE A 142 -32.59 10.04 5.07
C ILE A 142 -32.71 9.12 6.28
N GLU A 143 -33.35 7.96 6.13
CA GLU A 143 -33.50 6.96 7.19
C GLU A 143 -32.14 6.49 7.73
N SER A 144 -31.13 6.31 6.86
CA SER A 144 -29.78 5.91 7.30
C SER A 144 -29.02 6.99 8.10
N ILE A 145 -29.54 8.22 8.13
CA ILE A 145 -28.98 9.36 8.86
C ILE A 145 -29.89 9.75 10.03
N ASP A 146 -31.07 9.15 10.14
CA ASP A 146 -31.98 9.43 11.26
C ASP A 146 -31.33 9.00 12.59
N GLY A 147 -31.47 9.85 13.62
CA GLY A 147 -30.76 9.68 14.89
C GLY A 147 -29.26 10.00 14.86
N TYR A 148 -28.76 10.62 13.77
CA TYR A 148 -27.39 11.13 13.67
C TYR A 148 -27.00 11.99 14.88
N GLN A 149 -25.88 11.64 15.51
CA GLN A 149 -25.27 12.41 16.58
C GLN A 149 -23.75 12.43 16.41
N MET A 150 -23.19 13.60 16.11
CA MET A 150 -21.75 13.77 15.98
C MET A 150 -21.29 15.03 16.71
N MET A 151 -20.50 14.81 17.75
CA MET A 151 -19.93 15.86 18.59
C MET A 151 -18.76 16.58 17.88
N PRO A 152 -18.43 17.81 18.28
CA PRO A 152 -17.33 18.58 17.67
C PRO A 152 -15.99 17.81 17.62
N GLU A 153 -15.67 17.03 18.64
CA GLU A 153 -14.48 16.20 18.74
C GLU A 153 -14.50 15.04 17.72
N GLN A 154 -15.67 14.43 17.52
CA GLN A 154 -15.85 13.40 16.49
C GLN A 154 -15.73 13.99 15.08
N LYS A 155 -16.35 15.16 14.83
CA LYS A 155 -16.18 15.92 13.58
C LYS A 155 -14.71 16.25 13.31
N TYR A 156 -13.96 16.66 14.35
CA TYR A 156 -12.52 16.93 14.24
C TYR A 156 -11.74 15.67 13.84
N ARG A 157 -12.00 14.54 14.50
CA ARG A 157 -11.39 13.25 14.14
C ARG A 157 -11.68 12.84 12.69
N VAL A 158 -12.92 13.01 12.21
CA VAL A 158 -13.28 12.71 10.80
C VAL A 158 -12.48 13.59 9.83
N ARG A 159 -12.31 14.88 10.13
CA ARG A 159 -11.46 15.78 9.32
C ARG A 159 -10.00 15.32 9.28
N MET A 160 -9.45 14.88 10.41
CA MET A 160 -8.08 14.34 10.45
C MET A 160 -7.93 13.10 9.57
N ILE A 161 -8.86 12.13 9.67
CA ILE A 161 -8.87 10.92 8.85
C ILE A 161 -8.95 11.28 7.36
N ARG A 162 -9.87 12.18 6.98
CA ARG A 162 -10.03 12.61 5.58
C ARG A 162 -8.77 13.31 5.05
N ASN A 163 -8.13 14.14 5.86
CA ASN A 163 -6.87 14.80 5.46
C ASN A 163 -5.73 13.79 5.28
N HIS A 164 -5.61 12.81 6.17
CA HIS A 164 -4.61 11.76 6.05
C HIS A 164 -4.88 10.87 4.82
N LEU A 165 -6.13 10.53 4.54
CA LEU A 165 -6.52 9.81 3.33
C LEU A 165 -6.06 10.56 2.06
N LYS A 166 -6.35 11.86 1.97
CA LYS A 166 -5.89 12.71 0.85
C LYS A 166 -4.36 12.73 0.72
N PHE A 167 -3.64 12.80 1.84
CA PHE A 167 -2.19 12.76 1.85
C PHE A 167 -1.65 11.42 1.32
N ILE A 168 -2.22 10.30 1.75
CA ILE A 168 -1.83 8.97 1.27
C ILE A 168 -2.13 8.84 -0.22
N GLU A 169 -3.29 9.30 -0.69
CA GLU A 169 -3.63 9.27 -2.12
C GLU A 169 -2.64 10.07 -2.96
N LYS A 170 -2.31 11.29 -2.54
CA LYS A 170 -1.27 12.10 -3.18
C LYS A 170 0.09 11.39 -3.19
N SER A 171 0.49 10.80 -2.07
CA SER A 171 1.77 10.08 -1.96
C SER A 171 1.81 8.86 -2.88
N ILE A 172 0.70 8.15 -3.06
CA ILE A 172 0.60 7.03 -4.03
C ILE A 172 0.79 7.55 -5.46
N HIS A 173 0.18 8.68 -5.82
CA HIS A 173 0.37 9.28 -7.15
C HIS A 173 1.83 9.69 -7.39
N GLU A 174 2.47 10.34 -6.43
CA GLU A 174 3.89 10.70 -6.53
C GLU A 174 4.79 9.46 -6.68
N LEU A 175 4.47 8.36 -5.99
CA LEU A 175 5.17 7.09 -6.17
C LEU A 175 4.90 6.47 -7.54
N ASP A 176 3.68 6.57 -8.07
CA ASP A 176 3.33 6.08 -9.40
C ASP A 176 4.11 6.81 -10.49
N ASP A 177 4.28 8.12 -10.37
CA ASP A 177 5.08 8.93 -11.29
C ASP A 177 6.55 8.50 -11.25
N MET A 178 7.12 8.35 -10.05
CA MET A 178 8.50 7.87 -9.89
C MET A 178 8.70 6.45 -10.39
N LEU A 179 7.75 5.55 -10.13
CA LEU A 179 7.78 4.18 -10.60
C LEU A 179 7.76 4.11 -12.13
N ASN A 180 6.95 4.94 -12.79
CA ASN A 180 6.96 5.03 -14.25
C ASN A 180 8.33 5.42 -14.78
N VAL A 181 9.01 6.41 -14.17
CA VAL A 181 10.36 6.83 -14.56
C VAL A 181 11.37 5.71 -14.37
N LEU A 182 11.39 5.08 -13.20
CA LEU A 182 12.32 3.97 -12.89
C LEU A 182 12.09 2.74 -13.76
N ALA A 183 10.86 2.55 -14.23
CA ALA A 183 10.45 1.40 -15.03
C ALA A 183 10.70 1.56 -16.54
N LEU A 184 11.03 2.76 -17.04
CA LEU A 184 11.29 3.03 -18.46
C LEU A 184 12.25 2.03 -19.13
N PRO A 185 13.40 1.65 -18.51
CA PRO A 185 14.32 0.69 -19.13
C PRO A 185 13.72 -0.71 -19.33
N TYR A 186 12.62 -1.02 -18.65
CA TYR A 186 11.97 -2.32 -18.62
C TYR A 186 10.59 -2.30 -19.31
N GLU A 187 10.27 -1.23 -20.05
CA GLU A 187 8.94 -1.03 -20.64
C GLU A 187 8.51 -2.20 -21.54
N SER A 188 9.44 -2.77 -22.32
CA SER A 188 9.15 -3.93 -23.17
C SER A 188 8.74 -5.16 -22.36
N ALA A 189 9.41 -5.41 -21.22
CA ALA A 189 9.07 -6.50 -20.32
C ALA A 189 7.71 -6.26 -19.64
N ILE A 190 7.41 -5.01 -19.26
CA ILE A 190 6.10 -4.64 -18.67
C ILE A 190 4.99 -4.84 -19.68
N GLN A 191 5.18 -4.40 -20.93
CA GLN A 191 4.19 -4.58 -21.99
C GLN A 191 3.90 -6.06 -22.23
N LEU A 192 4.94 -6.90 -22.27
CA LEU A 192 4.77 -8.34 -22.37
C LEU A 192 4.00 -8.91 -21.17
N LEU A 193 4.33 -8.51 -19.95
CA LEU A 193 3.58 -8.92 -18.75
C LEU A 193 2.11 -8.52 -18.81
N CYS A 194 1.81 -7.31 -19.29
CA CYS A 194 0.44 -6.81 -19.45
C CYS A 194 -0.37 -7.54 -20.53
N THR A 195 0.24 -8.40 -21.36
CA THR A 195 -0.51 -9.29 -22.27
C THR A 195 -1.21 -10.43 -21.53
N ILE A 196 -0.77 -10.73 -20.30
CA ILE A 196 -1.37 -11.76 -19.46
C ILE A 196 -2.69 -11.23 -18.88
N PRO A 197 -3.83 -11.93 -19.09
CA PRO A 197 -5.11 -11.52 -18.52
C PRO A 197 -5.03 -11.31 -17.01
N GLY A 198 -5.49 -10.14 -16.54
CA GLY A 198 -5.47 -9.78 -15.12
C GLY A 198 -4.19 -9.12 -14.63
N VAL A 199 -3.16 -8.96 -15.47
CA VAL A 199 -1.95 -8.19 -15.16
C VAL A 199 -2.09 -6.78 -15.73
N ASP A 200 -2.27 -5.80 -14.86
CA ASP A 200 -2.20 -4.39 -15.22
C ASP A 200 -0.78 -3.85 -15.08
N ARG A 201 -0.55 -2.61 -15.54
CA ARG A 201 0.77 -1.96 -15.47
C ARG A 201 1.34 -1.94 -14.04
N SER A 202 0.48 -1.72 -13.05
CA SER A 202 0.90 -1.67 -11.65
C SER A 202 1.34 -3.05 -11.12
N SER A 203 0.67 -4.11 -11.56
CA SER A 203 1.09 -5.50 -11.32
C SER A 203 2.34 -5.87 -12.13
N GLY A 204 2.52 -5.30 -13.32
CA GLY A 204 3.72 -5.44 -14.14
C GLY A 204 4.98 -4.96 -13.42
N TRP A 205 4.92 -3.83 -12.69
CA TRP A 205 6.04 -3.38 -11.85
C TRP A 205 6.40 -4.37 -10.76
N ASN A 206 5.40 -5.00 -10.14
CA ASN A 206 5.64 -6.05 -9.15
C ASN A 206 6.30 -7.28 -9.81
N GLY A 207 5.86 -7.64 -11.02
CA GLY A 207 6.45 -8.71 -11.82
C GLY A 207 7.94 -8.53 -12.11
N LEU A 208 8.40 -7.29 -12.29
CA LEU A 208 9.83 -7.00 -12.53
C LEU A 208 10.73 -7.22 -11.31
N VAL A 209 10.18 -7.27 -10.10
CA VAL A 209 10.94 -7.25 -8.84
C VAL A 209 10.78 -8.52 -7.99
N ILE A 210 10.08 -9.52 -8.53
CA ILE A 210 9.95 -10.88 -7.96
C ILE A 210 11.23 -11.66 -8.24
#